data_AF-A0A7S1XJM9-F1
#
_entry.id   AF-A0A7S1XJM9-F1
#
_cell.length_a   1.000
_cell.length_b   1.000
_cell.length_c   1.000
_cell.angle_alpha   90.00
_cell.angle_beta   90.00
_cell.angle_gamma   90.00
#
_symmetry.space_group_name_H-M   'P 1'
#
loop_
_entity.id
_entity.type
_entity.pdbx_description
1 polymer ?
#
loop_
_entity_poly.entity_id
_entity_poly.type
_entity_poly.pdbx_seq_one_letter_code
_entity_poly.pdbx_strand_id
1 'polypeptide(L)'
;KTLIYVTTFGAPRVGNKLFAAEYDRVVRHHWRVVLAGDFVTKLPQGVAYTHCGTSAVLRSDGLLFLDPTFVEFALWHSWTTSMKNHEKVKYCDAMLKWCAFRHPSYTPDMWQRMPSDTQSAASNEQIGPDSFVNDA
;
A
#
# COMPACT_ATOMS: atom_id res chain seq x y z
N LYS A 1 -11.22 8.47 -29.22
CA LYS A 1 -11.08 7.33 -28.26
C LYS A 1 -10.67 7.91 -26.92
N THR A 2 -11.44 7.65 -25.87
CA THR A 2 -11.13 8.14 -24.51
C THR A 2 -9.96 7.37 -23.93
N LEU A 3 -8.98 8.07 -23.36
CA LEU A 3 -7.89 7.46 -22.60
C LEU A 3 -8.37 7.18 -21.18
N ILE A 4 -8.18 5.94 -20.72
CA ILE A 4 -8.57 5.50 -19.39
C ILE A 4 -7.30 5.16 -18.62
N TYR A 5 -7.12 5.80 -17.47
CA TYR A 5 -6.02 5.56 -16.54
C TYR A 5 -6.60 4.93 -15.27
N VAL A 6 -6.02 3.80 -14.87
CA VAL A 6 -6.42 3.08 -13.67
C VAL A 6 -5.20 2.86 -12.80
N THR A 7 -5.33 3.12 -11.52
CA THR A 7 -4.33 2.74 -10.53
C THR A 7 -5.04 2.08 -9.37
N THR A 8 -4.71 0.82 -9.10
CA THR A 8 -5.29 0.06 -8.00
C THR A 8 -4.25 -0.20 -6.94
N PHE A 9 -4.67 -0.28 -5.69
CA PHE A 9 -3.82 -0.56 -4.54
C PHE A 9 -4.40 -1.76 -3.79
N GLY A 10 -3.60 -2.80 -3.59
CA GLY A 10 -4.04 -4.00 -2.87
C GLY A 10 -5.12 -4.82 -3.58
N ALA A 11 -5.34 -4.61 -4.88
CA ALA A 11 -6.44 -5.26 -5.59
C ALA A 11 -6.26 -6.80 -5.68
N PRO A 12 -7.30 -7.59 -5.37
CA PRO A 12 -7.32 -9.02 -5.64
C PRO A 12 -7.45 -9.29 -7.14
N ARG A 13 -7.44 -10.57 -7.53
CA ARG A 13 -7.81 -11.01 -8.88
C ARG A 13 -9.34 -10.93 -9.00
N VAL A 14 -9.82 -10.49 -10.16
CA VAL A 14 -11.25 -10.23 -10.37
C VAL A 14 -11.88 -11.05 -11.49
N GLY A 15 -11.06 -11.72 -12.31
CA GLY A 15 -11.53 -12.50 -13.44
C GLY A 15 -10.51 -13.53 -13.91
N ASN A 16 -10.86 -14.27 -14.95
CA ASN A 16 -10.01 -15.29 -15.56
C ASN A 16 -9.05 -14.71 -16.60
N LYS A 17 -8.28 -15.58 -17.28
CA LYS A 17 -7.33 -15.18 -18.33
C LYS A 17 -7.97 -14.41 -19.49
N LEU A 18 -9.18 -14.79 -19.91
CA LEU A 18 -9.89 -14.13 -21.01
C LEU A 18 -10.31 -12.72 -20.60
N PHE A 19 -10.83 -12.56 -19.37
CA PHE A 19 -11.15 -11.25 -18.81
C PHE A 19 -9.90 -10.36 -18.75
N ALA A 20 -8.79 -10.88 -18.22
CA ALA A 20 -7.55 -10.10 -18.10
C ALA A 20 -7.04 -9.62 -19.48
N ALA A 21 -7.03 -10.51 -20.48
CA ALA A 21 -6.60 -10.17 -21.84
C ALA A 21 -7.47 -9.09 -22.49
N GLU A 22 -8.80 -9.20 -22.36
CA GLU A 22 -9.71 -8.20 -22.93
C GLU A 22 -9.67 -6.87 -22.16
N TYR A 23 -9.52 -6.93 -20.83
CA TYR A 23 -9.32 -5.74 -20.01
C TYR A 23 -8.06 -4.97 -20.42
N ASP A 24 -6.90 -5.64 -20.51
CA ASP A 24 -5.62 -5.01 -20.84
C ASP A 24 -5.61 -4.45 -22.27
N ARG A 25 -6.41 -5.03 -23.18
CA ARG A 25 -6.63 -4.49 -24.54
C ARG A 25 -7.34 -3.14 -24.51
N VAL A 26 -8.29 -2.95 -23.59
CA VAL A 26 -9.11 -1.73 -23.47
C VAL A 26 -8.44 -0.69 -22.57
N VAL A 27 -7.92 -1.10 -21.41
CA VAL A 27 -7.35 -0.23 -20.37
C VAL A 27 -5.82 -0.37 -20.36
N ARG A 28 -5.18 0.23 -21.37
CA ARG A 28 -3.72 0.12 -21.57
C ARG A 28 -2.87 0.82 -20.51
N HIS A 29 -3.46 1.72 -19.72
CA HIS A 29 -2.75 2.46 -18.68
C HIS A 29 -3.26 2.06 -17.30
N HIS A 30 -3.05 0.80 -16.94
CA HIS A 30 -3.41 0.26 -15.63
C HIS A 30 -2.16 -0.13 -14.84
N TRP A 31 -1.92 0.58 -13.73
CA TRP A 31 -0.93 0.19 -12.72
C TRP A 31 -1.60 -0.52 -11.55
N ARG A 32 -1.13 -1.73 -11.26
CA ARG A 32 -1.56 -2.52 -10.11
C ARG A 32 -0.49 -2.45 -9.02
N VAL A 33 -0.67 -1.54 -8.07
CA VAL A 33 0.25 -1.33 -6.96
C VAL A 33 -0.01 -2.37 -5.86
N VAL A 34 1.04 -3.07 -5.48
CA VAL A 34 1.02 -4.17 -4.49
C VAL A 34 2.06 -3.91 -3.43
N LEU A 35 1.65 -3.88 -2.17
CA LEU A 35 2.59 -3.90 -1.06
C LEU A 35 3.08 -5.34 -0.86
N ALA A 36 4.40 -5.52 -0.80
CA ALA A 36 5.02 -6.81 -0.57
C ALA A 36 4.49 -7.43 0.73
N GLY A 37 3.94 -8.64 0.62
CA GLY A 37 3.32 -9.34 1.74
C GLY A 37 1.86 -8.98 2.02
N ASP A 38 1.19 -8.18 1.18
CA ASP A 38 -0.27 -8.02 1.23
C ASP A 38 -0.96 -9.32 0.81
N PHE A 39 -1.71 -9.93 1.74
CA PHE A 39 -2.40 -11.19 1.52
C PHE A 39 -3.56 -11.09 0.51
N VAL A 40 -4.29 -9.97 0.48
CA VAL A 40 -5.49 -9.80 -0.35
C VAL A 40 -5.15 -9.85 -1.83
N THR A 41 -3.99 -9.32 -2.21
CA THR A 41 -3.50 -9.37 -3.60
C THR A 41 -3.24 -10.80 -4.09
N LYS A 42 -3.19 -11.79 -3.20
CA LYS A 42 -3.01 -13.21 -3.54
C LYS A 42 -4.35 -13.97 -3.66
N LEU A 43 -5.47 -13.29 -3.44
CA LEU A 43 -6.81 -13.87 -3.51
C LEU A 43 -7.54 -13.49 -4.80
N PRO A 44 -8.58 -14.26 -5.17
CA PRO A 44 -8.82 -15.65 -4.77
C PRO A 44 -7.74 -16.60 -5.30
N GLN A 45 -7.42 -17.68 -4.57
CA GLN A 45 -6.38 -18.65 -4.94
C GLN A 45 -6.82 -19.59 -6.08
N GLY A 46 -5.86 -20.25 -6.73
CA GLY A 46 -6.11 -21.19 -7.84
C GLY A 46 -5.87 -20.61 -9.23
N VAL A 47 -5.96 -21.46 -10.26
CA VAL A 47 -5.64 -21.13 -11.67
C VAL A 47 -6.77 -20.43 -12.43
N ALA A 48 -7.96 -20.36 -11.84
CA ALA A 48 -9.14 -19.78 -12.48
C ALA A 48 -9.11 -18.25 -12.55
N TYR A 49 -8.29 -17.60 -11.71
CA TYR A 49 -8.21 -16.15 -11.60
C TYR A 49 -6.84 -15.64 -12.01
N THR A 50 -6.83 -14.49 -12.69
CA THR A 50 -5.62 -13.89 -13.27
C THR A 50 -5.64 -12.39 -13.01
N HIS A 51 -4.47 -11.82 -12.70
CA HIS A 51 -4.33 -10.36 -12.58
C HIS A 51 -4.36 -9.70 -13.96
N CYS A 52 -4.83 -8.46 -14.01
CA CYS A 52 -4.70 -7.54 -15.15
C CYS A 52 -3.90 -6.30 -14.71
N GLY A 53 -3.45 -5.53 -15.71
CA GLY A 53 -2.59 -4.37 -15.53
C GLY A 53 -1.14 -4.70 -15.23
N THR A 54 -0.29 -3.68 -15.36
CA THR A 54 1.15 -3.79 -15.10
C THR A 54 1.41 -3.77 -13.59
N SER A 55 2.20 -4.72 -13.10
CA SER A 55 2.47 -4.84 -11.68
C SER A 55 3.48 -3.79 -11.20
N ALA A 56 3.16 -3.10 -10.11
CA ALA A 56 4.08 -2.21 -9.40
C ALA A 56 4.21 -2.72 -7.95
N VAL A 57 5.35 -3.32 -7.62
CA VAL A 57 5.58 -3.93 -6.31
C VAL A 57 6.32 -2.95 -5.42
N LEU A 58 5.64 -2.55 -4.34
CA LEU A 58 6.14 -1.64 -3.34
C LEU A 58 6.57 -2.43 -2.09
N ARG A 59 7.73 -2.14 -1.55
CA ARG A 59 8.19 -2.69 -0.27
C ARG A 59 8.00 -1.68 0.84
N SER A 60 7.88 -2.16 2.08
CA SER A 60 7.68 -1.32 3.27
C SER A 60 8.86 -0.37 3.59
N ASP A 61 10.02 -0.61 2.98
CA ASP A 61 11.21 0.25 3.03
C ASP A 61 11.22 1.36 1.97
N GLY A 62 10.21 1.42 1.09
CA GLY A 62 10.10 2.43 0.04
C GLY A 62 10.79 2.05 -1.27
N LEU A 63 11.23 0.80 -1.45
CA LEU A 63 11.66 0.32 -2.76
C LEU A 63 10.46 -0.01 -3.65
N LEU A 64 10.48 0.49 -4.89
CA LEU A 64 9.44 0.26 -5.91
C LEU A 64 10.04 -0.47 -7.10
N PHE A 65 9.44 -1.60 -7.46
CA PHE A 65 9.79 -2.41 -8.63
C PHE A 65 8.65 -2.34 -9.65
N LEU A 66 8.96 -1.93 -10.87
CA LEU A 66 8.00 -1.83 -11.96
C LEU A 66 8.13 -3.03 -12.87
N ASP A 67 6.99 -3.67 -13.16
CA ASP A 67 6.87 -4.86 -13.99
C ASP A 67 7.93 -5.94 -13.72
N PRO A 68 8.12 -6.36 -12.45
CA PRO A 68 9.14 -7.36 -12.14
C PRO A 68 8.79 -8.67 -12.83
N THR A 69 9.81 -9.34 -13.36
CA THR A 69 9.69 -10.70 -13.85
C THR A 69 9.27 -11.65 -12.71
N PHE A 70 8.81 -12.86 -13.03
CA PHE A 70 8.38 -13.82 -12.00
C PHE A 70 9.49 -14.12 -10.96
N VAL A 71 10.75 -14.22 -11.41
CA VAL A 71 11.89 -14.53 -10.54
C VAL A 71 12.17 -13.37 -9.58
N GLU A 72 12.21 -12.16 -10.11
CA GLU A 72 12.34 -10.92 -9.35
C GLU A 72 11.20 -10.76 -8.35
N PHE A 73 9.98 -11.05 -8.79
CA PHE A 73 8.80 -11.03 -7.95
C PHE A 73 8.93 -12.01 -6.78
N ALA A 74 9.38 -13.25 -7.02
CA ALA A 74 9.54 -14.26 -5.96
C ALA A 74 10.66 -13.95 -4.96
N LEU A 75 11.73 -13.28 -5.40
CA LEU A 75 12.82 -12.86 -4.52
C LEU A 75 12.45 -11.66 -3.65
N TRP A 76 11.61 -10.75 -4.17
CA TRP A 76 11.33 -9.46 -3.52
C TRP A 76 9.94 -9.38 -2.88
N HIS A 77 9.03 -10.29 -3.22
CA HIS A 77 7.89 -10.56 -2.37
C HIS A 77 8.35 -11.33 -1.15
N SER A 78 8.24 -10.70 0.02
CA SER A 78 8.34 -11.46 1.27
C SER A 78 7.32 -12.61 1.22
N TRP A 79 7.81 -13.81 1.47
CA TRP A 79 6.98 -15.02 1.57
C TRP A 79 6.02 -14.93 2.76
N THR A 80 6.33 -14.05 3.73
CA THR A 80 5.44 -13.70 4.83
C THR A 80 4.30 -12.82 4.34
N THR A 81 3.08 -13.34 4.38
CA THR A 81 1.85 -12.58 4.09
C THR A 81 1.17 -12.12 5.36
N SER A 82 0.62 -10.91 5.36
CA SER A 82 -0.19 -10.39 6.47
C SER A 82 -1.41 -9.64 5.95
N MET A 83 -2.54 -9.83 6.62
CA MET A 83 -3.73 -9.00 6.39
C MET A 83 -3.46 -7.52 6.75
N LYS A 84 -2.58 -7.25 7.74
CA LYS A 84 -2.21 -5.88 8.14
C LYS A 84 -1.55 -5.09 7.00
N ASN A 85 -0.88 -5.79 6.07
CA ASN A 85 -0.26 -5.15 4.91
C ASN A 85 -1.28 -4.67 3.87
N HIS A 86 -2.56 -5.04 4.01
CA HIS A 86 -3.63 -4.55 3.15
C HIS A 86 -4.16 -3.16 3.58
N GLU A 87 -3.78 -2.68 4.75
CA GLU A 87 -4.23 -1.38 5.24
C GLU A 87 -3.71 -0.23 4.37
N LYS A 88 -4.59 0.72 4.03
CA LYS A 88 -4.23 1.91 3.24
C LYS A 88 -3.01 2.65 3.80
N VAL A 89 -2.91 2.76 5.13
CA VAL A 89 -1.80 3.45 5.80
C VAL A 89 -0.44 2.83 5.47
N LYS A 90 -0.37 1.51 5.24
CA LYS A 90 0.87 0.83 4.88
C LYS A 90 1.31 1.15 3.46
N TYR A 91 0.35 1.26 2.54
CA TYR A 91 0.62 1.75 1.18
C TYR A 91 1.06 3.21 1.20
N CYS A 92 0.40 4.07 1.99
CA CYS A 92 0.81 5.47 2.15
C CYS A 92 2.25 5.59 2.66
N ASP A 93 2.57 4.92 3.78
CA ASP A 93 3.88 4.97 4.43
C ASP A 93 4.99 4.51 3.48
N ALA A 94 4.79 3.39 2.80
CA ALA A 94 5.74 2.87 1.84
C ALA A 94 5.91 3.81 0.62
N MET A 95 4.83 4.44 0.14
CA MET A 95 4.94 5.40 -0.96
C MET A 95 5.63 6.69 -0.54
N LEU A 96 5.36 7.20 0.66
CA LEU A 96 6.05 8.36 1.20
C LEU A 96 7.55 8.11 1.33
N LYS A 97 7.96 6.92 1.79
CA LYS A 97 9.37 6.52 1.82
C LYS A 97 10.00 6.48 0.42
N TRP A 98 9.30 5.93 -0.57
CA TRP A 98 9.75 5.93 -1.95
C TRP A 98 9.93 7.36 -2.50
N CYS A 99 8.94 8.24 -2.28
CA CYS A 99 9.01 9.64 -2.69
C CYS A 99 10.16 10.37 -2.00
N ALA A 100 10.32 10.22 -0.68
CA ALA A 100 11.43 10.82 0.05
C ALA A 100 12.80 10.40 -0.51
N PHE A 101 12.93 9.14 -0.98
CA PHE A 101 14.17 8.63 -1.56
C PHE A 101 14.41 9.05 -3.01
N ARG A 102 13.38 9.01 -3.88
CA ARG A 102 13.52 9.22 -5.34
C ARG A 102 13.08 10.60 -5.83
N HIS A 103 12.21 11.26 -5.09
CA HIS A 103 11.55 12.51 -5.47
C HIS A 103 11.45 13.45 -4.25
N PRO A 104 12.57 13.91 -3.67
CA PRO A 104 12.57 14.64 -2.40
C PRO A 104 11.78 15.96 -2.45
N SER A 105 11.58 16.53 -3.64
CA SER A 105 10.78 17.75 -3.86
C SER A 105 9.29 17.48 -4.05
N TYR A 106 8.86 16.22 -4.06
CA TYR A 106 7.48 15.82 -4.31
C TYR A 106 6.91 15.11 -3.08
N THR A 107 5.86 15.69 -2.51
CA THR A 107 5.05 15.04 -1.47
C THR A 107 3.75 14.59 -2.12
N PRO A 108 3.48 13.29 -2.24
CA PRO A 108 2.29 12.81 -2.90
C PRO A 108 1.08 13.05 -1.98
N ASP A 109 0.01 13.65 -2.51
CA ASP A 109 -1.28 13.76 -1.81
C ASP A 109 -2.04 12.42 -1.90
N MET A 110 -1.54 11.42 -1.18
CA MET A 110 -2.08 10.06 -1.16
C MET A 110 -3.18 9.95 -0.11
N TRP A 111 -4.42 9.74 -0.58
CA TRP A 111 -5.61 9.54 0.26
C TRP A 111 -5.62 10.45 1.48
N GLN A 112 -5.72 11.77 1.25
CA GLN A 112 -5.88 12.84 2.25
C GLN A 112 -5.64 12.34 3.67
N ARG A 113 -4.43 12.58 4.20
CA ARG A 113 -4.14 12.36 5.63
C ARG A 113 -5.33 12.97 6.37
N MET A 114 -6.14 12.13 7.03
CA MET A 114 -7.25 12.63 7.85
C MET A 114 -6.67 13.81 8.62
N PRO A 115 -7.26 15.02 8.54
CA PRO A 115 -6.72 16.15 9.27
C PRO A 115 -6.49 15.66 10.69
N SER A 116 -5.25 15.80 11.13
CA SER A 116 -4.85 15.46 12.49
C SER A 116 -5.44 16.51 13.42
N ASP A 117 -6.77 16.55 13.49
CA ASP A 117 -7.56 17.12 14.58
C ASP A 117 -7.77 15.91 15.50
N THR A 118 -6.89 15.58 16.45
CA THR A 118 -6.41 16.47 17.51
C THR A 118 -5.15 15.81 18.10
N GLN A 119 -3.97 16.36 17.84
CA GLN A 119 -2.88 16.26 18.82
C GLN A 119 -3.13 17.36 19.86
N SER A 120 -3.94 17.05 20.88
CA SER A 120 -3.85 17.74 22.16
C SER A 120 -2.61 17.19 22.87
N ALA A 121 -1.45 17.72 22.49
CA ALA A 121 -0.19 17.54 23.20
C ALA A 121 0.50 18.91 23.33
N ALA A 122 -0.17 19.80 24.05
CA ALA A 122 0.38 20.92 24.81
C ALA A 122 -0.72 21.25 25.83
N SER A 123 -0.62 20.87 27.09
CA SER A 123 0.35 21.42 28.04
C SER A 123 0.79 20.38 29.06
N ASN A 124 2.10 20.23 29.15
CA ASN A 124 2.78 19.75 30.34
C ASN A 124 2.68 20.90 31.37
N GLU A 125 1.76 20.83 32.32
CA GLU A 125 1.85 21.61 33.56
C GLU A 125 2.23 20.68 34.70
N GLN A 126 3.32 21.09 35.36
CA GLN A 126 3.93 20.46 36.50
C GLN A 126 2.95 20.34 37.66
N ILE A 127 2.78 19.14 38.21
CA ILE A 127 2.39 18.98 39.62
C ILE A 127 3.49 18.16 40.28
N GLY A 128 4.20 18.83 41.19
CA GLY A 128 5.26 18.28 42.01
C GLY A 128 4.78 17.19 42.98
N PRO A 129 5.72 16.54 43.67
CA PRO A 129 5.43 15.39 44.50
C PRO A 129 4.89 15.88 45.85
N ASP A 130 3.60 15.71 46.12
CA ASP A 130 3.03 15.67 47.48
C ASP A 130 1.52 15.46 47.41
N SER A 131 1.05 14.24 47.68
CA SER A 131 -0.19 13.93 48.44
C SER A 131 -0.69 12.50 48.19
N PHE A 132 0.02 11.50 48.71
CA PHE A 132 -0.64 10.25 49.15
C PHE A 132 0.06 9.76 50.42
N VAL A 133 -0.34 10.38 51.53
CA VAL A 133 -0.20 9.82 52.88
C VAL A 133 -1.58 9.28 53.26
N ASN A 134 -1.63 7.95 53.35
CA ASN A 134 -2.28 7.08 54.33
C ASN A 134 -3.80 7.08 54.63
N ASP A 135 -4.24 5.82 54.72
CA ASP A 135 -5.18 5.19 55.67
C ASP A 135 -6.70 5.31 55.46
N ALA A 136 -7.32 4.22 54.97
CA ALA A 136 -8.13 3.29 55.79
C ALA A 136 -8.46 2.01 55.00
#